data_AF-A0A7X8QSX7-F1
#
_entry.id   AF-A0A7X8QSX7-F1
#
_cell.length_a   1.000
_cell.length_b   1.000
_cell.length_c   1.000
_cell.angle_alpha   90.00
_cell.angle_beta   90.00
_cell.angle_gamma   90.00
#
_symmetry.space_group_name_H-M   'P 1'
#
loop_
_entity.id
_entity.type
_entity.pdbx_description
1 polymer ?
#
loop_
_entity_poly.entity_id
_entity_poly.type
_entity_poly.pdbx_seq_one_letter_code
_entity_poly.pdbx_strand_id
1 'polypeptide(L)'
;MLLLLLPAVIFTWLWRPPGRLLAPLRLLTYILVIAALAQPDLMLRSGSGTVVVVADRSASLPADATTRQQAAIRALQTRRRNNDNLGVVSFAARATLEHPPQHAPFSSFAAEHNPDASNLADAIRTALAAVPANENTRLLVLSDGRYTGTDPRLVAAAATAAGVAIDYRLLTRDTTSDLAIERLDVPPELRPGEALLATAWLLVPYEQQVSYTLRRGSTVIAQGEQTLPRGRVPLTFRDLPIGDSTVYGYTLDISIPADDPVPENNRARFLVSVADSKPLLCLTTSANSHLPAMLRAGGVDVVTARPEELDSRLESLAGYAGVVIENIRADTITASSQETIAAWVHHAGAGLLLTGGRNSFGIGGYYRSPLEA
;
A
#
# COMPACT_ATOMS: atom_id res chain seq x y z
N MET A 1 -50.37 7.59 38.13
CA MET A 1 -51.71 6.97 37.94
C MET A 1 -51.97 5.80 38.88
N LEU A 2 -51.01 4.88 39.13
CA LEU A 2 -51.22 3.77 40.10
C LEU A 2 -51.53 4.19 41.55
N LEU A 3 -51.13 5.39 41.99
CA LEU A 3 -51.47 5.94 43.30
C LEU A 3 -52.98 6.14 43.54
N LEU A 4 -53.82 6.12 42.49
CA LEU A 4 -55.28 6.18 42.60
C LEU A 4 -55.93 4.87 43.08
N LEU A 5 -55.19 3.76 43.12
CA LEU A 5 -55.70 2.49 43.67
C LEU A 5 -55.96 2.57 45.17
N LEU A 6 -55.12 3.31 45.92
CA LEU A 6 -55.26 3.50 47.36
C LEU A 6 -56.59 4.16 47.75
N PRO A 7 -56.96 5.35 47.22
CA PRO A 7 -58.26 5.96 47.52
C PRO A 7 -59.43 5.12 47.01
N ALA A 8 -59.31 4.39 45.89
CA ALA A 8 -60.37 3.51 45.39
C ALA A 8 -60.65 2.34 46.36
N VAL A 9 -59.60 1.70 46.89
CA VAL A 9 -59.73 0.62 47.90
C VAL A 9 -60.33 1.18 49.19
N ILE A 10 -59.84 2.33 49.67
CA ILE A 10 -60.38 3.00 50.86
C ILE A 10 -61.86 3.34 50.67
N PHE A 11 -62.26 3.87 49.51
CA PHE A 11 -63.65 4.23 49.21
C PHE A 11 -64.58 3.00 49.17
N THR A 12 -64.13 1.88 48.62
CA THR A 12 -64.89 0.61 48.66
C THR A 12 -65.01 0.01 50.06
N TRP A 13 -64.01 0.22 50.92
CA TRP A 13 -64.02 -0.26 52.30
C TRP A 13 -64.87 0.62 53.21
N LEU A 14 -64.84 1.93 53.01
CA LEU A 14 -65.59 2.92 53.79
C LEU A 14 -67.09 2.94 53.42
N TRP A 15 -67.43 2.67 52.15
CA TRP A 15 -68.81 2.63 51.65
C TRP A 15 -69.16 1.24 51.13
N ARG A 16 -69.39 0.29 52.06
CA ARG A 16 -69.72 -1.10 51.72
C ARG A 16 -71.12 -1.21 51.10
N PRO A 17 -71.26 -1.67 49.85
CA PRO A 17 -72.57 -1.89 49.25
C PRO A 17 -73.29 -3.09 49.92
N PRO A 18 -74.63 -3.09 49.97
CA PRO A 18 -75.41 -4.21 50.50
C PRO A 18 -75.39 -5.37 49.50
N GLY A 19 -74.41 -6.27 49.62
CA GLY A 19 -74.33 -7.50 48.82
C GLY A 19 -72.89 -8.04 48.70
N ARG A 20 -72.72 -9.35 48.91
CA ARG A 20 -71.39 -10.01 48.92
C ARG A 20 -70.66 -9.95 47.56
N LEU A 21 -71.42 -9.79 46.46
CA LEU A 21 -70.89 -9.79 45.09
C LEU A 21 -70.62 -8.38 44.52
N LEU A 22 -71.20 -7.33 45.11
CA LEU A 22 -71.09 -5.96 44.58
C LEU A 22 -69.76 -5.30 44.92
N ALA A 23 -69.19 -5.59 46.09
CA ALA A 23 -67.89 -5.10 46.50
C ALA A 23 -66.73 -5.57 45.58
N PRO A 24 -66.58 -6.88 45.27
CA PRO A 24 -65.53 -7.33 44.36
C PRO A 24 -65.74 -6.83 42.93
N LEU A 25 -66.99 -6.74 42.45
CA LEU A 25 -67.29 -6.21 41.12
C LEU A 25 -66.84 -4.74 41.00
N ARG A 26 -67.14 -3.93 42.01
CA ARG A 26 -66.77 -2.51 42.05
C ARG A 26 -65.26 -2.29 42.10
N LEU A 27 -64.56 -3.12 42.88
CA LEU A 27 -63.10 -3.09 42.93
C LEU A 27 -62.49 -3.46 41.56
N LEU A 28 -63.04 -4.48 40.89
CA LEU A 28 -62.64 -4.88 39.54
C LEU A 28 -62.87 -3.73 38.54
N THR A 29 -64.00 -3.04 38.62
CA THR A 29 -64.28 -1.87 37.77
C THR A 29 -63.27 -0.76 37.99
N TYR A 30 -62.92 -0.44 39.25
CA TYR A 30 -61.91 0.58 39.53
C TYR A 30 -60.53 0.19 39.01
N ILE A 31 -60.13 -1.08 39.14
CA ILE A 31 -58.88 -1.59 38.59
C ILE A 31 -58.86 -1.43 37.06
N LEU A 32 -59.93 -1.83 36.37
CA LEU A 32 -60.05 -1.70 34.92
C LEU A 32 -60.03 -0.24 34.44
N VAL A 33 -60.74 0.65 35.12
CA VAL A 33 -60.77 2.09 34.78
C VAL A 33 -59.40 2.72 35.01
N ILE A 34 -58.74 2.42 36.13
CA ILE A 34 -57.40 2.93 36.41
C ILE A 34 -56.38 2.36 35.40
N ALA A 35 -56.49 1.09 35.03
CA ALA A 35 -55.64 0.49 34.00
C ALA A 35 -55.86 1.13 32.62
N ALA A 36 -57.11 1.41 32.24
CA ALA A 36 -57.43 2.08 30.98
C ALA A 36 -56.90 3.53 30.95
N LEU A 37 -57.04 4.27 32.05
CA LEU A 37 -56.50 5.63 32.20
C LEU A 37 -54.97 5.67 32.31
N ALA A 38 -54.35 4.62 32.84
CA ALA A 38 -52.90 4.53 32.96
C ALA A 38 -52.21 4.28 31.62
N GLN A 39 -52.97 3.88 30.58
CA GLN A 39 -52.45 3.52 29.25
C GLN A 39 -51.12 2.75 29.36
N PRO A 40 -51.12 1.56 29.98
CA PRO A 40 -49.88 0.82 30.19
C PRO A 40 -49.23 0.52 28.85
N ASP A 41 -48.12 1.19 28.58
CA ASP A 41 -47.31 0.94 27.41
C ASP A 41 -46.45 -0.29 27.68
N LEU A 42 -46.91 -1.43 27.17
CA LEU A 42 -46.12 -2.65 27.15
C LEU A 42 -45.16 -2.53 25.96
N MET A 43 -43.96 -2.00 26.22
CA MET A 43 -42.83 -2.14 25.31
C MET A 43 -42.45 -3.62 25.19
N LEU A 44 -43.18 -4.34 24.35
CA LEU A 44 -42.75 -5.61 23.80
C LEU A 44 -41.51 -5.30 22.96
N ARG A 45 -40.32 -5.55 23.53
CA ARG A 45 -39.07 -5.54 22.75
C ARG A 45 -39.21 -6.57 21.64
N SER A 46 -39.66 -6.14 20.47
CA SER A 46 -39.52 -6.89 19.23
C SER A 46 -38.01 -6.97 18.98
N GLY A 47 -37.42 -8.12 19.30
CA GLY A 47 -35.99 -8.35 19.13
C GLY A 47 -35.60 -8.52 17.67
N SER A 48 -35.78 -7.48 16.84
CA SER A 48 -35.09 -7.38 15.56
C SER A 48 -33.61 -7.15 15.85
N GLY A 49 -32.78 -8.14 15.51
CA GLY A 49 -31.33 -7.98 15.46
C GLY A 49 -30.88 -7.64 14.05
N THR A 50 -30.00 -6.67 13.91
CA THR A 50 -29.27 -6.44 12.65
C THR A 50 -27.87 -7.05 12.75
N VAL A 51 -27.54 -7.94 11.82
CA VAL A 51 -26.17 -8.46 11.67
C VAL A 51 -25.58 -7.93 10.37
N VAL A 52 -24.44 -7.26 10.44
CA VAL A 52 -23.71 -6.80 9.25
C VAL A 52 -22.44 -7.64 9.12
N VAL A 53 -22.35 -8.42 8.05
CA VAL A 53 -21.17 -9.21 7.73
C VAL A 53 -20.21 -8.34 6.92
N VAL A 54 -18.97 -8.22 7.41
CA VAL A 54 -17.89 -7.49 6.78
C VAL A 54 -16.89 -8.51 6.23
N ALA A 55 -16.90 -8.71 4.91
CA ALA A 55 -16.12 -9.74 4.22
C ALA A 55 -14.90 -9.13 3.53
N ASP A 56 -13.71 -9.59 3.94
CA ASP A 56 -12.44 -9.19 3.33
C ASP A 56 -12.27 -9.89 1.97
N ARG A 57 -11.75 -9.17 0.98
CA ARG A 57 -11.53 -9.60 -0.42
C ARG A 57 -10.09 -9.39 -0.86
N SER A 58 -9.17 -9.14 0.08
CA SER A 58 -7.75 -8.94 -0.19
C SER A 58 -7.05 -10.22 -0.63
N ALA A 59 -5.90 -10.06 -1.30
CA ALA A 59 -5.09 -11.14 -1.83
C ALA A 59 -4.49 -12.04 -0.73
N SER A 60 -4.43 -11.60 0.52
CA SER A 60 -3.87 -12.41 1.62
C SER A 60 -4.77 -13.57 2.05
N LEU A 61 -6.04 -13.55 1.63
CA LEU A 61 -7.01 -14.59 1.98
C LEU A 61 -6.84 -15.85 1.13
N PRO A 62 -7.10 -17.04 1.69
CA PRO A 62 -7.08 -18.31 0.95
C PRO A 62 -7.93 -18.31 -0.33
N ALA A 63 -7.56 -19.09 -1.34
CA ALA A 63 -8.32 -19.23 -2.59
C ALA A 63 -9.79 -19.66 -2.36
N ASP A 64 -10.06 -20.47 -1.33
CA ASP A 64 -11.40 -20.92 -0.96
C ASP A 64 -12.13 -19.95 0.00
N ALA A 65 -11.54 -18.81 0.35
CA ALA A 65 -12.11 -17.83 1.29
C ALA A 65 -13.48 -17.32 0.83
N THR A 66 -13.64 -17.04 -0.47
CA THR A 66 -14.93 -16.62 -1.05
C THR A 66 -16.03 -17.63 -0.74
N THR A 67 -15.77 -18.92 -0.99
CA THR A 67 -16.71 -20.00 -0.77
C THR A 67 -17.03 -20.15 0.72
N ARG A 68 -16.01 -20.06 1.59
CA ARG A 68 -16.19 -20.08 3.05
C ARG A 68 -17.00 -18.89 3.57
N GLN A 69 -16.76 -17.69 3.05
CA GLN A 69 -17.51 -16.49 3.40
C GLN A 69 -18.99 -16.62 2.97
N GLN A 70 -19.24 -17.05 1.73
CA GLN A 70 -20.61 -17.29 1.25
C GLN A 70 -21.33 -18.36 2.08
N ALA A 71 -20.65 -19.46 2.43
CA ALA A 71 -21.21 -20.49 3.29
C ALA A 71 -21.55 -19.96 4.69
N ALA A 72 -20.69 -19.12 5.27
CA ALA A 72 -20.95 -18.47 6.56
C ALA A 72 -22.16 -17.52 6.49
N ILE A 73 -22.27 -16.71 5.43
CA ILE A 73 -23.41 -15.81 5.20
C ILE A 73 -24.71 -16.63 5.02
N ARG A 74 -24.68 -17.70 4.23
CA ARG A 74 -25.84 -18.60 4.06
C ARG A 74 -26.26 -19.25 5.38
N ALA A 75 -25.31 -19.70 6.20
CA ALA A 75 -25.61 -20.27 7.51
C ALA A 75 -26.29 -19.25 8.45
N LEU A 76 -25.89 -17.97 8.39
CA LEU A 76 -26.56 -16.88 9.11
C LEU A 76 -27.98 -16.65 8.59
N GLN A 77 -28.17 -16.66 7.27
CA GLN A 77 -29.49 -16.51 6.65
C GLN A 77 -30.47 -17.61 7.05
N THR A 78 -30.02 -18.86 7.16
CA THR A 78 -30.89 -20.00 7.53
C THR A 78 -31.26 -19.99 9.01
N ARG A 79 -30.40 -19.43 9.88
CA ARG A 79 -30.61 -19.44 11.34
C ARG A 79 -31.27 -18.18 11.90
N ARG A 80 -31.45 -17.15 11.07
CA ARG A 80 -32.06 -15.87 11.48
C ARG A 80 -33.55 -16.03 11.79
N ARG A 81 -34.08 -15.18 12.68
CA ARG A 81 -35.52 -15.11 12.95
C ARG A 81 -36.21 -14.23 11.89
N ASN A 82 -37.55 -14.32 11.82
CA ASN A 82 -38.35 -13.58 10.84
C ASN A 82 -38.21 -12.05 10.91
N ASN A 83 -37.67 -11.50 12.01
CA ASN A 83 -37.51 -10.05 12.20
C ASN A 83 -36.03 -9.60 12.19
N ASP A 84 -35.10 -10.50 11.88
CA ASP A 84 -33.67 -10.18 11.83
C ASP A 84 -33.27 -9.70 10.43
N ASN A 85 -32.47 -8.63 10.39
CA ASN A 85 -31.93 -8.07 9.17
C ASN A 85 -30.48 -8.49 8.99
N LEU A 86 -30.09 -8.76 7.74
CA LEU A 86 -28.73 -9.10 7.37
C LEU A 86 -28.21 -8.05 6.39
N GLY A 87 -27.07 -7.45 6.70
CA GLY A 87 -26.30 -6.62 5.78
C GLY A 87 -25.00 -7.31 5.38
N VAL A 88 -24.47 -6.99 4.20
CA VAL A 88 -23.18 -7.50 3.72
C VAL A 88 -22.38 -6.34 3.14
N VAL A 89 -21.18 -6.14 3.68
CA VAL A 89 -20.17 -5.20 3.20
C VAL A 89 -18.97 -6.03 2.77
N SER A 90 -18.50 -5.83 1.53
CA SER A 90 -17.25 -6.42 1.05
C SER A 90 -16.17 -5.33 1.01
N PHE A 91 -14.92 -5.68 1.31
CA PHE A 91 -13.84 -4.70 1.29
C PHE A 91 -12.51 -5.31 0.87
N ALA A 92 -11.69 -4.49 0.21
CA ALA A 92 -10.25 -4.68 0.07
C ALA A 92 -9.61 -3.29 0.20
N ALA A 93 -9.12 -2.68 -0.88
CA ALA A 93 -8.64 -1.29 -0.84
C ALA A 93 -9.70 -0.26 -0.37
N ARG A 94 -10.98 -0.51 -0.70
CA ARG A 94 -12.15 0.30 -0.31
C ARG A 94 -13.29 -0.62 0.11
N ALA A 95 -14.20 -0.11 0.93
CA ALA A 95 -15.39 -0.84 1.33
C ALA A 95 -16.59 -0.52 0.42
N THR A 96 -17.36 -1.55 0.10
CA THR A 96 -18.57 -1.45 -0.72
C THR A 96 -19.72 -2.17 -0.02
N LEU A 97 -20.88 -1.51 0.04
CA LEU A 97 -22.11 -2.13 0.54
C LEU A 97 -22.70 -3.02 -0.57
N GLU A 98 -22.61 -4.33 -0.39
CA GLU A 98 -23.14 -5.33 -1.34
C GLU A 98 -24.62 -5.60 -1.07
N HIS A 99 -25.00 -5.56 0.21
CA HIS A 99 -26.35 -5.81 0.64
C HIS A 99 -26.70 -4.87 1.80
N PRO A 100 -27.65 -3.94 1.62
CA PRO A 100 -28.13 -3.14 2.74
C PRO A 100 -28.78 -4.06 3.79
N PRO A 101 -28.81 -3.67 5.08
CA PRO A 101 -29.48 -4.45 6.12
C PRO A 101 -30.97 -4.61 5.80
N GLN A 102 -31.37 -5.80 5.37
CA GLN A 102 -32.75 -6.09 5.01
C GLN A 102 -33.08 -7.58 5.22
N HIS A 103 -34.36 -7.91 5.06
CA HIS A 103 -34.83 -9.27 5.19
C HIS A 103 -34.68 -10.10 3.91
N ALA A 104 -34.42 -9.51 2.75
CA ALA A 104 -34.17 -10.29 1.53
C ALA A 104 -32.92 -11.19 1.68
N PRO A 105 -32.85 -12.35 1.00
CA PRO A 105 -31.63 -13.14 0.98
C PRO A 105 -30.55 -12.45 0.14
N PHE A 106 -29.32 -12.45 0.64
CA PHE A 106 -28.13 -12.14 -0.13
C PHE A 106 -27.77 -13.32 -1.03
N SER A 107 -27.57 -13.04 -2.32
CA SER A 107 -27.27 -14.02 -3.37
C SER A 107 -25.77 -14.26 -3.54
N SER A 108 -25.02 -13.21 -3.88
CA SER A 108 -23.59 -13.27 -4.21
C SER A 108 -22.94 -11.89 -4.12
N PHE A 109 -21.61 -11.87 -4.03
CA PHE A 109 -20.82 -10.64 -4.15
C PHE A 109 -20.84 -10.16 -5.60
N ALA A 110 -21.04 -8.86 -5.81
CA ALA A 110 -21.06 -8.23 -7.12
C ALA A 110 -19.97 -7.16 -7.28
N ALA A 111 -19.46 -6.58 -6.19
CA ALA A 111 -18.45 -5.54 -6.25
C ALA A 111 -17.08 -6.10 -6.64
N GLU A 112 -16.42 -5.42 -7.58
CA GLU A 112 -15.04 -5.66 -7.93
C GLU A 112 -14.13 -4.85 -7.01
N HIS A 113 -13.10 -5.50 -6.48
CA HIS A 113 -12.21 -4.94 -5.45
C HIS A 113 -10.76 -5.03 -5.91
N ASN A 114 -9.97 -4.01 -5.60
CA ASN A 114 -8.51 -4.11 -5.73
C ASN A 114 -7.96 -4.96 -4.56
N PRO A 115 -7.46 -6.18 -4.82
CA PRO A 115 -7.07 -7.13 -3.79
C PRO A 115 -5.73 -6.78 -3.10
N ASP A 116 -4.97 -5.83 -3.63
CA ASP A 116 -3.61 -5.50 -3.16
C ASP A 116 -3.60 -4.70 -1.84
N ALA A 117 -4.77 -4.27 -1.35
CA ALA A 117 -4.90 -3.54 -0.09
C ALA A 117 -6.10 -4.06 0.72
N SER A 118 -6.09 -3.80 2.03
CA SER A 118 -7.14 -4.20 2.98
C SER A 118 -7.42 -3.07 3.97
N ASN A 119 -8.41 -2.23 3.69
CA ASN A 119 -8.82 -1.10 4.52
C ASN A 119 -9.97 -1.48 5.45
N LEU A 120 -9.63 -2.19 6.53
CA LEU A 120 -10.60 -2.64 7.53
C LEU A 120 -11.31 -1.47 8.24
N ALA A 121 -10.63 -0.34 8.43
CA ALA A 121 -11.21 0.84 9.08
C ALA A 121 -12.38 1.43 8.27
N ASP A 122 -12.22 1.51 6.94
CA ASP A 122 -13.26 1.95 6.01
C ASP A 122 -14.43 0.96 5.97
N ALA A 123 -14.13 -0.34 6.03
CA ALA A 123 -15.14 -1.39 6.07
C ALA A 123 -16.05 -1.31 7.30
N ILE A 124 -15.46 -1.13 8.49
CA ILE A 124 -16.23 -0.96 9.73
C ILE A 124 -17.06 0.32 9.66
N ARG A 125 -16.51 1.42 9.15
CA ARG A 125 -17.23 2.69 9.02
C ARG A 125 -18.43 2.59 8.09
N THR A 126 -18.24 1.98 6.93
CA THR A 126 -19.30 1.74 5.94
C THR A 126 -20.38 0.81 6.51
N ALA A 127 -19.97 -0.23 7.25
CA ALA A 127 -20.91 -1.11 7.95
C ALA A 127 -21.73 -0.35 9.00
N LEU A 128 -21.11 0.50 9.82
CA LEU A 128 -21.81 1.32 10.82
C LEU A 128 -22.77 2.32 10.17
N ALA A 129 -22.39 2.92 9.04
CA ALA A 129 -23.24 3.88 8.32
C ALA A 129 -24.46 3.21 7.67
N ALA A 130 -24.38 1.92 7.35
CA ALA A 130 -25.49 1.16 6.76
C ALA A 130 -26.54 0.71 7.80
N VAL A 131 -26.23 0.77 9.09
CA VAL A 131 -27.08 0.25 10.17
C VAL A 131 -28.24 1.19 10.49
N PRO A 132 -29.49 0.70 10.60
CA PRO A 132 -30.62 1.52 11.04
C PRO A 132 -30.44 2.03 12.48
N ALA A 133 -30.81 3.29 12.73
CA ALA A 133 -30.86 3.82 14.09
C ALA A 133 -31.88 3.03 14.93
N ASN A 134 -31.59 2.82 16.22
CA ASN A 134 -32.43 2.12 17.21
C ASN A 134 -32.53 0.57 17.10
N GLU A 135 -31.72 -0.10 16.28
CA GLU A 135 -31.69 -1.58 16.24
C GLU A 135 -30.48 -2.18 16.95
N ASN A 136 -30.68 -3.34 17.58
CA ASN A 136 -29.62 -4.06 18.27
C ASN A 136 -28.68 -4.69 17.24
N THR A 137 -27.48 -4.13 17.09
CA THR A 137 -26.61 -4.42 15.94
C THR A 137 -25.35 -5.17 16.35
N ARG A 138 -24.95 -6.14 15.50
CA ARG A 138 -23.66 -6.81 15.58
C ARG A 138 -22.95 -6.82 14.24
N LEU A 139 -21.65 -6.60 14.24
CA LEU A 139 -20.79 -6.76 13.07
C LEU A 139 -20.06 -8.08 13.17
N LEU A 140 -19.98 -8.82 12.06
CA LEU A 140 -19.16 -10.02 11.95
C LEU A 140 -18.08 -9.79 10.89
N VAL A 141 -16.83 -9.69 11.31
CA VAL A 141 -15.67 -9.50 10.42
C VAL A 141 -15.10 -10.85 10.00
N LEU A 142 -14.98 -11.07 8.68
CA LEU A 142 -14.39 -12.26 8.08
C LEU A 142 -13.10 -11.87 7.36
N SER A 143 -11.95 -11.96 8.04
CA SER A 143 -10.64 -11.48 7.56
C SER A 143 -9.50 -12.32 8.17
N ASP A 144 -8.28 -12.19 7.64
CA ASP A 144 -7.05 -12.70 8.25
C ASP A 144 -6.49 -11.75 9.34
N GLY A 145 -7.11 -10.59 9.53
CA GLY A 145 -6.74 -9.59 10.54
C GLY A 145 -5.63 -8.65 10.10
N ARG A 146 -5.11 -8.76 8.88
CA ARG A 146 -4.13 -7.83 8.32
C ARG A 146 -4.86 -6.63 7.73
N TYR A 147 -4.27 -5.45 7.86
CA TYR A 147 -4.84 -4.21 7.33
C TYR A 147 -3.74 -3.31 6.76
N THR A 148 -4.14 -2.47 5.82
CA THR A 148 -3.34 -1.42 5.20
C THR A 148 -4.03 -0.08 5.41
N GLY A 149 -3.26 0.98 5.64
CA GLY A 149 -3.80 2.33 5.82
C GLY A 149 -4.13 2.64 7.28
N THR A 150 -5.35 3.12 7.54
CA THR A 150 -5.73 3.65 8.87
C THR A 150 -5.93 2.54 9.88
N ASP A 151 -5.48 2.75 11.12
CA ASP A 151 -5.68 1.79 12.22
C ASP A 151 -7.19 1.57 12.49
N PRO A 152 -7.71 0.33 12.36
CA PRO A 152 -9.11 0.01 12.60
C PRO A 152 -9.53 0.12 14.06
N ARG A 153 -8.59 0.14 15.02
CA ARG A 153 -8.90 0.19 16.46
C ARG A 153 -9.69 1.43 16.87
N LEU A 154 -9.40 2.57 16.23
CA LEU A 154 -10.11 3.82 16.51
C LEU A 154 -11.58 3.74 16.07
N VAL A 155 -11.85 3.13 14.90
CA VAL A 155 -13.21 2.94 14.40
C VAL A 155 -13.94 1.86 15.20
N ALA A 156 -13.25 0.81 15.64
CA ALA A 156 -13.81 -0.22 16.51
C ALA A 156 -14.22 0.33 17.89
N ALA A 157 -13.44 1.26 18.45
CA ALA A 157 -13.81 1.95 19.68
C ALA A 157 -15.08 2.81 19.50
N ALA A 158 -15.20 3.51 18.37
CA ALA A 158 -16.41 4.26 18.02
C ALA A 158 -17.64 3.34 17.84
N ALA A 159 -17.48 2.16 17.23
CA ALA A 159 -18.52 1.15 17.12
C ALA A 159 -19.02 0.71 18.51
N THR A 160 -18.07 0.45 19.42
CA THR A 160 -18.37 0.02 20.80
C THR A 160 -19.11 1.12 21.56
N ALA A 161 -18.70 2.38 21.41
CA ALA A 161 -19.40 3.53 21.99
C ALA A 161 -20.83 3.71 21.45
N ALA A 162 -21.08 3.29 20.21
CA ALA A 162 -22.42 3.23 19.62
C ALA A 162 -23.24 1.98 20.03
N GLY A 163 -22.72 1.13 20.93
CA GLY A 163 -23.40 -0.08 21.39
C GLY A 163 -23.35 -1.24 20.39
N VAL A 164 -22.47 -1.17 19.40
CA VAL A 164 -22.34 -2.18 18.34
C VAL A 164 -21.19 -3.14 18.66
N ALA A 165 -21.52 -4.41 18.88
CA ALA A 165 -20.50 -5.44 19.12
C ALA A 165 -19.85 -5.88 17.80
N ILE A 166 -18.53 -6.06 17.81
CA ILE A 166 -17.76 -6.58 16.67
C ILE A 166 -17.25 -7.98 17.02
N ASP A 167 -17.81 -8.98 16.37
CA ASP A 167 -17.34 -10.37 16.37
C ASP A 167 -16.44 -10.59 15.16
N TYR A 168 -15.51 -11.56 15.23
CA TYR A 168 -14.62 -11.87 14.11
C TYR A 168 -14.46 -13.38 13.90
N ARG A 169 -14.16 -13.75 12.65
CA ARG A 169 -13.73 -15.10 12.28
C ARG A 169 -12.47 -14.99 11.44
N LEU A 170 -11.40 -15.60 11.95
CA LEU A 170 -10.10 -15.59 11.29
C LEU A 170 -10.10 -16.52 10.07
N LEU A 171 -9.64 -16.00 8.93
CA LEU A 171 -9.47 -16.73 7.68
C LEU A 171 -7.99 -16.74 7.27
N THR A 172 -7.19 -17.58 7.91
CA THR A 172 -5.77 -17.72 7.60
C THR A 172 -5.50 -18.73 6.48
N ARG A 173 -4.48 -18.46 5.66
CA ARG A 173 -3.83 -19.45 4.80
C ARG A 173 -2.90 -20.32 5.65
N ASP A 174 -2.77 -21.59 5.29
CA ASP A 174 -1.69 -22.43 5.81
C ASP A 174 -0.42 -22.06 5.04
N THR A 175 0.61 -21.58 5.74
CA THR A 175 1.88 -21.15 5.14
C THR A 175 3.03 -22.09 5.52
N THR A 176 2.74 -23.30 6.00
CA THR A 176 3.78 -24.22 6.47
C THR A 176 4.73 -24.70 5.37
N SER A 177 4.23 -24.76 4.12
CA SER A 177 4.99 -25.13 2.92
C SER A 177 5.17 -23.98 1.92
N ASP A 178 5.05 -22.73 2.40
CA ASP A 178 5.19 -21.51 1.60
C ASP A 178 6.67 -21.26 1.26
N LEU A 179 7.03 -21.29 -0.03
CA LEU A 179 8.30 -20.73 -0.48
C LEU A 179 8.07 -19.25 -0.74
N ALA A 180 8.98 -18.38 -0.32
CA ALA A 180 8.79 -16.94 -0.52
C ALA A 180 10.10 -16.22 -0.84
N ILE A 181 10.01 -15.18 -1.65
CA ILE A 181 11.08 -14.18 -1.75
C ILE A 181 10.95 -13.23 -0.56
N GLU A 182 11.81 -13.40 0.45
CA GLU A 182 11.79 -12.60 1.68
C GLU A 182 12.39 -11.21 1.48
N ARG A 183 13.52 -11.14 0.75
CA ARG A 183 14.24 -9.90 0.51
C ARG A 183 14.94 -9.94 -0.83
N LEU A 184 15.04 -8.77 -1.47
CA LEU A 184 15.83 -8.58 -2.67
C LEU A 184 16.83 -7.44 -2.45
N ASP A 185 18.12 -7.77 -2.51
CA ASP A 185 19.22 -6.82 -2.39
C ASP A 185 19.73 -6.50 -3.80
N VAL A 186 19.44 -5.29 -4.28
CA VAL A 186 19.80 -4.81 -5.63
C VAL A 186 20.34 -3.37 -5.53
N PRO A 187 21.45 -3.04 -6.21
CA PRO A 187 21.86 -1.65 -6.33
C PRO A 187 20.79 -0.83 -7.09
N PRO A 188 20.36 0.33 -6.57
CA PRO A 188 19.34 1.15 -7.22
C PRO A 188 19.84 1.80 -8.51
N GLU A 189 21.16 2.05 -8.60
CA GLU A 189 21.82 2.71 -9.71
C GLU A 189 23.13 1.97 -10.05
N LEU A 190 23.43 1.88 -11.35
CA LEU A 190 24.66 1.32 -11.90
C LEU A 190 25.40 2.36 -12.74
N ARG A 191 26.73 2.26 -12.77
CA ARG A 191 27.52 3.01 -13.74
C ARG A 191 27.44 2.38 -15.13
N PRO A 192 27.65 3.17 -16.20
CA PRO A 192 27.84 2.64 -17.54
C PRO A 192 28.91 1.54 -17.56
N GLY A 193 28.58 0.37 -18.10
CA GLY A 193 29.47 -0.79 -18.16
C GLY A 193 29.65 -1.56 -16.83
N GLU A 194 28.99 -1.15 -15.75
CA GLU A 194 28.98 -1.90 -14.49
C GLU A 194 28.00 -3.08 -14.57
N ALA A 195 28.44 -4.25 -14.12
CA ALA A 195 27.57 -5.42 -14.05
C ALA A 195 26.64 -5.33 -12.84
N LEU A 196 25.35 -5.55 -13.08
CA LEU A 196 24.36 -5.74 -12.02
C LEU A 196 24.68 -7.01 -11.23
N LEU A 197 24.64 -6.89 -9.90
CA LEU A 197 24.62 -8.02 -8.98
C LEU A 197 23.35 -7.94 -8.13
N ALA A 198 22.38 -8.81 -8.38
CA ALA A 198 21.11 -8.87 -7.66
C ALA A 198 21.05 -10.14 -6.81
N THR A 199 20.76 -10.01 -5.51
CA THR A 199 20.66 -11.15 -4.59
C THR A 199 19.24 -11.28 -4.04
N ALA A 200 18.57 -12.38 -4.35
CA ALA A 200 17.27 -12.74 -3.78
C ALA A 200 17.45 -13.68 -2.60
N TRP A 201 16.94 -13.31 -1.43
CA TRP A 201 16.87 -14.16 -0.25
C TRP A 201 15.55 -14.88 -0.23
N LEU A 202 15.61 -16.21 -0.33
CA LEU A 202 14.45 -17.09 -0.32
C LEU A 202 14.26 -17.70 1.04
N LEU A 203 13.03 -17.76 1.51
CA LEU A 203 12.64 -18.60 2.65
C LEU A 203 12.13 -19.93 2.10
N VAL A 204 12.87 -21.00 2.34
CA VAL A 204 12.59 -22.34 1.84
C VAL A 204 12.09 -23.22 2.99
N PRO A 205 10.86 -23.78 2.92
CA PRO A 205 10.23 -24.48 4.05
C PRO A 205 10.86 -25.85 4.35
N TYR A 206 11.27 -26.58 3.31
CA TYR A 206 11.98 -27.87 3.35
C TYR A 206 12.86 -28.00 2.11
N GLU A 207 13.82 -28.93 2.12
CA GLU A 207 14.69 -29.14 0.95
C GLU A 207 13.87 -29.54 -0.28
N GLN A 208 13.95 -28.73 -1.33
CA GLN A 208 13.19 -28.95 -2.56
C GLN A 208 13.90 -28.39 -3.79
N GLN A 209 13.54 -28.91 -4.96
CA GLN A 209 13.98 -28.39 -6.24
C GLN A 209 13.15 -27.16 -6.62
N VAL A 210 13.84 -26.10 -6.98
CA VAL A 210 13.24 -24.81 -7.31
C VAL A 210 13.73 -24.39 -8.70
N SER A 211 12.80 -24.01 -9.57
CA SER A 211 13.13 -23.43 -10.87
C SER A 211 13.00 -21.92 -10.78
N TYR A 212 14.00 -21.19 -11.27
CA TYR A 212 14.02 -19.73 -11.24
C TYR A 212 14.16 -19.17 -12.66
N THR A 213 13.55 -18.02 -12.92
CA THR A 213 13.70 -17.27 -14.16
C THR A 213 13.84 -15.78 -13.84
N LEU A 214 14.98 -15.18 -14.17
CA LEU A 214 15.20 -13.74 -14.14
C LEU A 214 15.06 -13.16 -15.55
N ARG A 215 14.19 -12.16 -15.70
CA ARG A 215 13.95 -11.45 -16.95
C ARG A 215 14.25 -9.97 -16.81
N ARG A 216 14.84 -9.37 -17.85
CA ARG A 216 14.96 -7.93 -18.04
C ARG A 216 14.05 -7.53 -19.20
N GLY A 217 12.91 -6.92 -18.89
CA GLY A 217 11.83 -6.72 -19.87
C GLY A 217 11.40 -8.05 -20.50
N SER A 218 11.61 -8.22 -21.81
CA SER A 218 11.31 -9.45 -22.55
C SER A 218 12.47 -10.44 -22.63
N THR A 219 13.69 -10.05 -22.23
CA THR A 219 14.89 -10.88 -22.34
C THR A 219 15.08 -11.73 -21.10
N VAL A 220 15.27 -13.05 -21.27
CA VAL A 220 15.66 -13.94 -20.17
C VAL A 220 17.16 -13.80 -19.93
N ILE A 221 17.52 -13.38 -18.71
CA ILE A 221 18.91 -13.18 -18.29
C ILE A 221 19.48 -14.45 -17.69
N ALA A 222 18.71 -15.09 -16.80
CA ALA A 222 19.09 -16.32 -16.14
C ALA A 222 17.86 -17.22 -15.99
N GLN A 223 18.05 -18.51 -16.24
CA GLN A 223 17.02 -19.53 -16.01
C GLN A 223 17.73 -20.82 -15.60
N GLY A 224 17.19 -21.51 -14.61
CA GLY A 224 17.77 -22.76 -14.14
C GLY A 224 16.95 -23.43 -13.06
N GLU A 225 17.42 -24.59 -12.64
CA GLU A 225 16.85 -25.35 -11.54
C GLU A 225 17.95 -25.62 -10.51
N GLN A 226 17.60 -25.48 -9.24
CA GLN A 226 18.53 -25.73 -8.14
C GLN A 226 17.79 -26.35 -6.96
N THR A 227 18.40 -27.37 -6.36
CA THR A 227 17.95 -27.90 -5.07
C THR A 227 18.40 -26.97 -3.96
N LEU A 228 17.44 -26.40 -3.22
CA LEU A 228 17.71 -25.48 -2.12
C LEU A 228 17.45 -26.18 -0.78
N PRO A 229 18.35 -26.05 0.21
CA PRO A 229 18.12 -26.59 1.54
C PRO A 229 17.05 -25.79 2.28
N ARG A 230 16.51 -26.36 3.35
CA ARG A 230 15.60 -25.66 4.27
C ARG A 230 16.27 -24.43 4.90
N GLY A 231 15.52 -23.33 4.97
CA GLY A 231 15.92 -22.11 5.65
C GLY A 231 16.04 -20.92 4.70
N ARG A 232 16.86 -19.93 5.09
CA ARG A 232 17.12 -18.73 4.28
C ARG A 232 18.26 -19.00 3.32
N VAL A 233 17.99 -18.95 2.01
CA VAL A 233 18.97 -19.28 0.97
C VAL A 233 19.10 -18.13 -0.03
N PRO A 234 20.32 -17.62 -0.31
CA PRO A 234 20.52 -16.58 -1.31
C PRO A 234 20.63 -17.18 -2.72
N LEU A 235 19.94 -16.57 -3.69
CA LEU A 235 20.18 -16.74 -5.13
C LEU A 235 20.77 -15.44 -5.68
N THR A 236 21.95 -15.53 -6.28
CA THR A 236 22.64 -14.37 -6.85
C THR A 236 22.59 -14.42 -8.37
N PHE A 237 22.22 -13.30 -8.96
CA PHE A 237 22.13 -13.12 -10.40
C PHE A 237 23.08 -12.02 -10.84
N ARG A 238 23.69 -12.23 -12.00
CA ARG A 238 24.55 -11.25 -12.65
C ARG A 238 24.00 -10.90 -14.02
N ASP A 239 23.97 -9.61 -14.32
CA ASP A 239 23.58 -9.10 -15.63
C ASP A 239 24.50 -7.95 -16.04
N LEU A 240 24.64 -7.70 -17.33
CA LEU A 240 25.24 -6.47 -17.84
C LEU A 240 24.18 -5.79 -18.73
N PRO A 241 23.52 -4.72 -18.25
CA PRO A 241 22.62 -3.93 -19.08
C PRO A 241 23.39 -3.31 -20.24
N ILE A 242 23.09 -3.79 -21.45
CA ILE A 242 23.62 -3.27 -22.71
C ILE A 242 22.41 -2.70 -23.48
N GLY A 243 22.41 -1.39 -23.71
CA GLY A 243 21.39 -0.69 -24.50
C GLY A 243 21.31 0.80 -24.14
N ASP A 244 20.46 1.53 -24.86
CA ASP A 244 20.34 2.99 -24.74
C ASP A 244 19.31 3.43 -23.66
N SER A 245 18.78 2.49 -22.88
CA SER A 245 17.80 2.78 -21.83
C SER A 245 18.51 3.18 -20.54
N THR A 246 18.06 4.26 -19.92
CA THR A 246 18.56 4.69 -18.60
C THR A 246 17.91 3.93 -17.45
N VAL A 247 16.81 3.21 -17.69
CA VAL A 247 16.12 2.40 -16.69
C VAL A 247 15.82 1.01 -17.24
N TYR A 248 16.15 -0.01 -16.46
CA TYR A 248 15.89 -1.41 -16.76
C TYR A 248 14.97 -2.02 -15.72
N GLY A 249 13.87 -2.63 -16.19
CA GLY A 249 12.93 -3.35 -15.35
C GLY A 249 13.22 -4.85 -15.33
N TYR A 250 13.34 -5.40 -14.14
CA TYR A 250 13.58 -6.82 -13.92
C TYR A 250 12.38 -7.50 -13.25
N THR A 251 12.16 -8.76 -13.61
CA THR A 251 11.20 -9.65 -12.97
C THR A 251 11.90 -10.97 -12.64
N LEU A 252 11.89 -11.35 -11.37
CA LEU A 252 12.31 -12.66 -10.89
C LEU A 252 11.05 -13.48 -10.60
N ASP A 253 10.91 -14.60 -11.28
CA ASP A 253 9.85 -15.57 -11.06
C ASP A 253 10.46 -16.87 -10.53
N ILE A 254 9.88 -17.41 -9.47
CA ILE A 254 10.28 -18.66 -8.84
C ILE A 254 9.11 -19.63 -8.90
N SER A 255 9.38 -20.86 -9.29
CA SER A 255 8.37 -21.91 -9.38
C SER A 255 8.86 -23.17 -8.68
N ILE A 256 7.97 -23.79 -7.93
CA ILE A 256 8.20 -25.10 -7.32
C ILE A 256 7.30 -26.16 -7.98
N PRO A 257 7.72 -27.43 -8.01
CA PRO A 257 6.89 -28.52 -8.55
C PRO A 257 5.68 -28.87 -7.67
N ALA A 258 5.73 -28.56 -6.37
CA ALA A 258 4.65 -28.77 -5.42
C ALA A 258 3.63 -27.62 -5.46
N ASP A 259 2.44 -27.84 -4.91
CA ASP A 259 1.43 -26.78 -4.79
C ASP A 259 1.86 -25.78 -3.70
N ASP A 260 2.19 -24.56 -4.12
CA ASP A 260 2.57 -23.48 -3.21
C ASP A 260 1.31 -22.83 -2.62
N PRO A 261 1.18 -22.68 -1.29
CA PRO A 261 0.02 -22.04 -0.68
C PRO A 261 -0.10 -20.53 -0.97
N VAL A 262 1.00 -19.84 -1.33
CA VAL A 262 1.04 -18.40 -1.59
C VAL A 262 1.93 -18.09 -2.79
N PRO A 263 1.57 -18.53 -4.01
CA PRO A 263 2.41 -18.32 -5.20
C PRO A 263 2.67 -16.84 -5.54
N GLU A 264 1.88 -15.93 -4.97
CA GLU A 264 2.01 -14.49 -5.19
C GLU A 264 3.33 -13.91 -4.65
N ASN A 265 3.93 -14.53 -3.61
CA ASN A 265 5.19 -14.07 -3.00
C ASN A 265 6.46 -14.65 -3.69
N ASN A 266 6.26 -15.50 -4.71
CA ASN A 266 7.32 -16.12 -5.50
C ASN A 266 7.78 -15.26 -6.67
N ARG A 267 7.24 -14.04 -6.76
CA ARG A 267 7.55 -13.09 -7.82
C ARG A 267 8.02 -11.77 -7.24
N ALA A 268 9.19 -11.32 -7.69
CA ALA A 268 9.73 -10.01 -7.35
C ALA A 268 9.95 -9.16 -8.61
N ARG A 269 9.67 -7.87 -8.51
CA ARG A 269 9.94 -6.89 -9.57
C ARG A 269 10.77 -5.76 -9.00
N PHE A 270 11.76 -5.32 -9.76
CA PHE A 270 12.64 -4.24 -9.35
C PHE A 270 13.12 -3.46 -10.57
N LEU A 271 13.51 -2.21 -10.33
CA LEU A 271 14.05 -1.31 -11.34
C LEU A 271 15.49 -1.00 -10.98
N VAL A 272 16.33 -0.87 -12.00
CA VAL A 272 17.70 -0.42 -11.88
C VAL A 272 17.91 0.68 -12.89
N SER A 273 18.39 1.84 -12.44
CA SER A 273 18.83 2.90 -13.35
C SER A 273 20.30 2.73 -13.70
N VAL A 274 20.66 2.99 -14.96
CA VAL A 274 22.04 3.21 -15.35
C VAL A 274 22.24 4.72 -15.42
N ALA A 275 23.22 5.23 -14.68
CA ALA A 275 23.55 6.64 -14.68
C ALA A 275 23.79 7.12 -16.13
N ASP A 276 23.16 8.24 -16.51
CA ASP A 276 23.43 8.89 -17.79
C ASP A 276 24.93 9.21 -17.89
N SER A 277 25.62 8.61 -18.87
CA SER A 277 27.02 8.91 -19.17
C SER A 277 27.09 10.24 -19.91
N LYS A 278 26.84 11.36 -19.22
CA LYS A 278 27.09 12.66 -19.83
C LYS A 278 28.58 12.78 -20.15
N PRO A 279 28.96 13.14 -21.39
CA PRO A 279 30.37 13.27 -21.73
C PRO A 279 31.03 14.41 -20.94
N LEU A 280 32.35 14.37 -20.79
CA LEU A 280 33.14 15.53 -20.38
C LEU A 280 33.35 16.46 -21.59
N LEU A 281 33.16 17.76 -21.38
CA LEU A 281 33.56 18.78 -22.36
C LEU A 281 35.03 19.12 -22.15
N CYS A 282 35.90 18.85 -23.11
CA CYS A 282 37.31 19.23 -23.06
C CYS A 282 37.56 20.44 -23.99
N LEU A 283 37.85 21.58 -23.39
CA LEU A 283 38.27 22.79 -24.09
C LEU A 283 39.78 22.74 -24.31
N THR A 284 40.19 22.86 -25.57
CA THR A 284 41.62 22.90 -25.93
C THR A 284 41.86 23.81 -27.13
N THR A 285 42.99 24.52 -27.12
CA THR A 285 43.47 25.29 -28.28
C THR A 285 44.49 24.52 -29.11
N SER A 286 44.91 23.33 -28.65
CA SER A 286 45.93 22.52 -29.33
C SER A 286 45.28 21.46 -30.22
N ALA A 287 45.55 21.52 -31.52
CA ALA A 287 45.12 20.49 -32.47
C ALA A 287 45.74 19.10 -32.19
N ASN A 288 46.86 19.06 -31.46
CA ASN A 288 47.60 17.84 -31.10
C ASN A 288 47.49 17.51 -29.60
N SER A 289 46.40 17.91 -28.94
CA SER A 289 46.18 17.54 -27.54
C SER A 289 46.01 16.02 -27.40
N HIS A 290 46.78 15.42 -26.50
CA HIS A 290 46.66 14.01 -26.17
C HIS A 290 45.66 13.75 -25.02
N LEU A 291 45.27 14.78 -24.27
CA LEU A 291 44.43 14.62 -23.08
C LEU A 291 43.05 14.03 -23.40
N PRO A 292 42.31 14.48 -24.43
CA PRO A 292 41.06 13.84 -24.83
C PRO A 292 41.23 12.37 -25.23
N ALA A 293 42.32 12.03 -25.93
CA ALA A 293 42.59 10.65 -26.34
C ALA A 293 42.90 9.75 -25.14
N MET A 294 43.65 10.26 -24.15
CA MET A 294 43.95 9.55 -22.91
C MET A 294 42.71 9.34 -22.05
N LEU A 295 41.84 10.34 -21.93
CA LEU A 295 40.57 10.22 -21.20
C LEU A 295 39.64 9.20 -21.87
N ARG A 296 39.54 9.22 -23.20
CA ARG A 296 38.78 8.20 -23.96
C ARG A 296 39.37 6.80 -23.79
N ALA A 297 40.70 6.65 -23.80
CA ALA A 297 41.35 5.36 -23.53
C ALA A 297 41.09 4.86 -22.10
N GLY A 298 40.83 5.77 -21.14
CA GLY A 298 40.39 5.46 -19.79
C GLY A 298 38.89 5.14 -19.65
N GLY A 299 38.13 5.10 -20.76
CA GLY A 299 36.71 4.78 -20.76
C GLY A 299 35.79 5.97 -20.46
N VAL A 300 36.29 7.20 -20.55
CA VAL A 300 35.47 8.41 -20.37
C VAL A 300 35.06 8.96 -21.73
N ASP A 301 33.77 9.18 -21.93
CA ASP A 301 33.29 9.89 -23.12
C ASP A 301 33.68 11.36 -23.04
N VAL A 302 34.41 11.83 -24.05
CA VAL A 302 34.90 13.21 -24.12
C VAL A 302 34.51 13.85 -25.43
N VAL A 303 33.86 15.01 -25.35
CA VAL A 303 33.60 15.92 -26.47
C VAL A 303 34.64 17.03 -26.43
N THR A 304 35.31 17.26 -27.54
CA THR A 304 36.34 18.29 -27.67
C THR A 304 35.78 19.51 -28.40
N ALA A 305 36.01 20.70 -27.86
CA ALA A 305 35.62 21.96 -28.48
C ALA A 305 36.73 23.00 -28.33
N ARG A 306 36.81 23.96 -29.25
CA ARG A 306 37.65 25.14 -29.07
C ARG A 306 36.98 26.16 -28.14
N PRO A 307 37.73 27.02 -27.44
CA PRO A 307 37.14 28.09 -26.64
C PRO A 307 36.19 29.00 -27.43
N GLU A 308 36.46 29.24 -28.72
CA GLU A 308 35.60 30.06 -29.58
C GLU A 308 34.28 29.36 -29.95
N GLU A 309 34.21 28.03 -29.85
CA GLU A 309 33.07 27.19 -30.19
C GLU A 309 32.22 26.85 -28.96
N LEU A 310 32.61 27.31 -27.78
CA LEU A 310 31.93 27.04 -26.52
C LEU A 310 30.56 27.73 -26.48
N ASP A 311 29.50 26.95 -26.50
CA ASP A 311 28.16 27.40 -26.14
C ASP A 311 28.02 27.43 -24.61
N SER A 312 28.30 28.57 -24.00
CA SER A 312 28.28 28.75 -22.55
C SER A 312 26.89 28.98 -21.95
N ARG A 313 25.81 28.65 -22.67
CA ARG A 313 24.45 28.63 -22.12
C ARG A 313 24.29 27.46 -21.16
N LEU A 314 23.59 27.67 -20.05
CA LEU A 314 23.43 26.65 -19.01
C LEU A 314 22.75 25.37 -19.55
N GLU A 315 21.82 25.53 -20.49
CA GLU A 315 21.12 24.44 -21.17
C GLU A 315 22.08 23.55 -21.97
N SER A 316 23.12 24.14 -22.56
CA SER A 316 24.15 23.42 -23.32
C SER A 316 25.13 22.73 -22.38
N LEU A 317 25.57 23.41 -21.31
CA LEU A 317 26.46 22.85 -20.29
C LEU A 317 25.82 21.68 -19.54
N ALA A 318 24.50 21.73 -19.29
CA ALA A 318 23.75 20.67 -18.61
C ALA A 318 23.81 19.31 -19.34
N GLY A 319 24.19 19.28 -20.63
CA GLY A 319 24.41 18.05 -21.39
C GLY A 319 25.72 17.32 -21.05
N TYR A 320 26.62 17.93 -20.28
CA TYR A 320 27.93 17.38 -19.93
C TYR A 320 28.01 17.00 -18.43
N ALA A 321 28.92 16.08 -18.08
CA ALA A 321 29.20 15.73 -16.67
C ALA A 321 30.14 16.74 -15.99
N GLY A 322 30.92 17.46 -16.79
CA GLY A 322 31.90 18.43 -16.33
C GLY A 322 32.68 19.02 -17.49
N VAL A 323 33.49 20.03 -17.19
CA VAL A 323 34.36 20.71 -18.15
C VAL A 323 35.83 20.60 -17.76
N VAL A 324 36.67 20.28 -18.74
CA VAL A 324 38.13 20.25 -18.64
C VAL A 324 38.66 21.42 -19.46
N ILE A 325 39.35 22.35 -18.82
CA ILE A 325 39.99 23.50 -19.47
C ILE A 325 41.48 23.19 -19.60
N GLU A 326 41.92 22.85 -20.81
CA GLU A 326 43.27 22.35 -21.03
C GLU A 326 44.28 23.46 -21.36
N ASN A 327 45.00 23.96 -20.34
CA ASN A 327 46.08 24.96 -20.51
C ASN A 327 45.68 26.14 -21.42
N ILE A 328 44.46 26.64 -21.26
CA ILE A 328 43.92 27.83 -21.94
C ILE A 328 44.18 29.05 -21.05
N ARG A 329 44.27 30.25 -21.64
CA ARG A 329 44.32 31.50 -20.88
C ARG A 329 42.90 31.94 -20.51
N ALA A 330 42.72 32.54 -19.33
CA ALA A 330 41.42 33.02 -18.87
C ALA A 330 40.80 34.04 -19.86
N ASP A 331 41.59 34.92 -20.47
CA ASP A 331 41.10 35.91 -21.43
C ASP A 331 40.57 35.31 -22.74
N THR A 332 40.87 34.05 -23.03
CA THR A 332 40.36 33.32 -24.20
C THR A 332 38.93 32.83 -23.98
N ILE A 333 38.49 32.72 -22.72
CA ILE A 333 37.12 32.38 -22.34
C ILE A 333 36.46 33.65 -21.82
N THR A 334 35.34 34.07 -22.40
CA THR A 334 34.68 35.32 -21.98
C THR A 334 34.31 35.28 -20.49
N ALA A 335 34.34 36.44 -19.82
CA ALA A 335 34.00 36.54 -18.39
C ALA A 335 32.60 35.99 -18.08
N SER A 336 31.62 36.26 -18.95
CA SER A 336 30.27 35.70 -18.82
C SER A 336 30.25 34.17 -18.93
N SER A 337 31.04 33.57 -19.83
CA SER A 337 31.15 32.11 -19.92
C SER A 337 31.79 31.51 -18.66
N GLN A 338 32.79 32.18 -18.08
CA GLN A 338 33.42 31.76 -16.82
C GLN A 338 32.43 31.82 -15.66
N GLU A 339 31.62 32.88 -15.55
CA GLU A 339 30.56 33.00 -14.55
C GLU A 339 29.52 31.89 -14.68
N THR A 340 29.06 31.58 -15.90
CA THR A 340 28.09 30.51 -16.12
C THR A 340 28.66 29.13 -15.77
N ILE A 341 29.93 28.86 -16.12
CA ILE A 341 30.60 27.62 -15.73
C ILE A 341 30.73 27.53 -14.21
N ALA A 342 31.15 28.60 -13.54
CA ALA A 342 31.28 28.65 -12.08
C ALA A 342 29.93 28.41 -11.39
N ALA A 343 28.88 29.09 -11.84
CA ALA A 343 27.52 28.92 -11.33
C ALA A 343 27.01 27.49 -11.55
N TRP A 344 27.27 26.90 -12.72
CA TRP A 344 26.88 25.52 -13.02
C TRP A 344 27.60 24.51 -12.12
N VAL A 345 28.90 24.66 -11.92
CA VAL A 345 29.71 23.81 -11.02
C VAL A 345 29.22 23.95 -9.57
N HIS A 346 29.03 25.18 -9.09
CA HIS A 346 28.64 25.46 -7.71
C HIS A 346 27.19 25.03 -7.39
N HIS A 347 26.24 25.29 -8.29
CA HIS A 347 24.82 25.05 -8.04
C HIS A 347 24.30 23.70 -8.56
N ALA A 348 24.86 23.18 -9.65
CA ALA A 348 24.44 21.89 -10.23
C ALA A 348 25.39 20.73 -9.89
N GLY A 349 26.51 20.99 -9.20
CA GLY A 349 27.44 19.95 -8.73
C GLY A 349 28.28 19.31 -9.84
N ALA A 350 28.45 20.00 -10.97
CA ALA A 350 29.24 19.51 -12.10
C ALA A 350 30.76 19.55 -11.83
N GLY A 351 31.52 18.71 -12.52
CA GLY A 351 32.98 18.67 -12.38
C GLY A 351 33.69 19.79 -13.16
N LEU A 352 34.73 20.38 -12.57
CA LEU A 352 35.63 21.33 -13.24
C LEU A 352 37.08 20.90 -13.03
N LEU A 353 37.83 20.75 -14.12
CA LEU A 353 39.26 20.47 -14.09
C LEU A 353 40.00 21.51 -14.93
N LEU A 354 40.91 22.26 -14.31
CA LEU A 354 41.82 23.15 -15.01
C LEU A 354 43.19 22.48 -15.07
N THR A 355 43.74 22.30 -16.28
CA THR A 355 45.10 21.79 -16.42
C THR A 355 46.09 22.93 -16.57
N GLY A 356 47.21 22.78 -15.86
CA GLY A 356 48.26 23.78 -15.78
C GLY A 356 49.31 23.65 -16.86
N GLY A 357 49.74 24.79 -17.38
CA GLY A 357 50.91 24.90 -18.23
C GLY A 357 51.34 26.35 -18.38
N ARG A 358 52.20 26.63 -19.38
CA ARG A 358 52.71 27.99 -19.64
C ARG A 358 51.61 29.04 -19.84
N ASN A 359 50.43 28.63 -20.28
CA ASN A 359 49.33 29.51 -20.65
C ASN A 359 48.24 29.65 -19.57
N SER A 360 48.24 28.80 -18.52
CA SER A 360 47.14 28.78 -17.53
C SER A 360 47.56 29.28 -16.12
N PHE A 361 48.50 28.64 -15.42
CA PHE A 361 48.84 29.02 -14.02
C PHE A 361 49.91 30.11 -13.85
N GLY A 362 50.52 30.58 -14.95
CA GLY A 362 51.48 31.70 -14.92
C GLY A 362 50.79 33.04 -15.19
N ILE A 363 51.04 33.60 -16.38
CA ILE A 363 50.42 34.85 -16.89
C ILE A 363 48.98 34.60 -17.41
N GLY A 364 48.36 33.48 -17.02
CA GLY A 364 47.14 32.95 -17.62
C GLY A 364 45.85 33.56 -17.08
N GLY A 365 45.92 34.46 -16.09
CA GLY A 365 44.81 35.35 -15.74
C GLY A 365 43.65 34.75 -14.95
N TYR A 366 43.81 33.54 -14.38
CA TYR A 366 42.77 32.93 -13.53
C TYR A 366 42.72 33.49 -12.11
N TYR A 367 43.74 34.24 -11.67
CA TYR A 367 43.72 34.90 -10.36
C TYR A 367 42.59 35.94 -10.30
N ARG A 368 41.70 35.78 -9.33
CA ARG A 368 40.42 36.51 -9.14
C ARG A 368 39.44 36.36 -10.30
N SER A 369 39.56 35.30 -11.11
CA SER A 369 38.54 35.02 -12.11
C SER A 369 37.33 34.30 -11.46
N PRO A 370 36.16 34.31 -12.12
CA PRO A 370 34.97 33.60 -11.63
C PRO A 370 35.20 32.10 -11.41
N LEU A 371 36.24 31.50 -11.99
CA LEU A 371 36.56 30.07 -11.84
C LEU A 371 37.49 29.75 -10.66
N GLU A 372 38.12 30.76 -10.05
CA GLU A 372 38.94 30.61 -8.82
C GLU A 372 38.13 30.92 -7.54
N ALA A 373 37.15 31.83 -7.65
CA ALA A 373 36.28 32.26 -6.56
C ALA A 373 35.19 31.22 -6.24
#